data_AF-A0ABD5LVE2-F1
#
_entry.id   AF-A0ABD5LVE2-F1
#
_cell.length_a   1.000
_cell.length_b   1.000
_cell.length_c   1.000
_cell.angle_alpha   90.00
_cell.angle_beta   90.00
_cell.angle_gamma   90.00
#
_symmetry.space_group_name_H-M   'P 1'
#
loop_
_entity.id
_entity.type
_entity.pdbx_description
1 polymer ?
#
loop_
_entity_poly.entity_id
_entity_poly.type
_entity_poly.pdbx_seq_one_letter_code
_entity_poly.pdbx_strand_id
1 'polypeptide(L)'
;MARLIKGKEIKGTNCEIVHATISSASIISKEAYAVAGPMDNGLFIDSVDWEYCWRLKSLGFVTIRVNNILLGHQVGNGKKKIIGKFDARVPSPI
;
A
#
# COMPACT_ATOMS: atom_id res chain seq x y z
N MET A 1 5.18 13.71 10.85
CA MET A 1 4.62 13.07 9.64
C MET A 1 5.74 12.89 8.64
N ALA A 2 6.15 11.66 8.35
CA ALA A 2 7.15 11.39 7.32
C ALA A 2 6.56 11.79 5.96
N ARG A 3 7.20 12.75 5.29
CA ARG A 3 6.77 13.25 3.98
C ARG A 3 7.22 12.21 2.95
N LEU A 4 6.31 11.36 2.50
CA LEU A 4 6.59 10.40 1.42
C LEU A 4 7.06 11.17 0.19
N ILE A 5 8.16 10.72 -0.42
CA ILE A 5 8.69 11.30 -1.65
C ILE A 5 7.62 11.16 -2.74
N LYS A 6 7.29 12.26 -3.41
CA LYS A 6 6.28 12.26 -4.48
C LYS A 6 6.73 11.33 -5.60
N GLY A 7 5.84 10.43 -6.05
CA GLY A 7 6.13 9.50 -7.14
C GLY A 7 6.41 10.22 -8.47
N LYS A 8 7.11 9.55 -9.38
CA LYS A 8 7.36 10.03 -10.74
C LYS A 8 6.27 9.52 -11.67
N GLU A 9 5.47 10.43 -12.23
CA GLU A 9 4.42 10.09 -13.19
C GLU A 9 4.98 9.46 -14.48
N ILE A 10 4.26 8.47 -14.99
CA ILE A 10 4.54 7.83 -16.28
C ILE A 10 3.68 8.52 -17.34
N LYS A 11 4.33 9.28 -18.24
CA LYS A 11 3.65 10.09 -19.27
C LYS A 11 2.68 9.23 -20.10
N GLY A 12 1.49 9.77 -20.33
CA GLY A 12 0.44 9.09 -21.12
C GLY A 12 -0.31 7.99 -20.38
N THR A 13 -0.11 7.85 -19.06
CA THR A 13 -0.81 6.87 -18.22
C THR A 13 -1.27 7.50 -16.90
N ASN A 14 -2.18 6.85 -16.18
CA ASN A 14 -2.60 7.23 -14.82
C ASN A 14 -1.74 6.55 -13.74
N CYS A 15 -0.48 6.26 -14.05
CA CYS A 15 0.42 5.50 -13.21
C CYS A 15 1.59 6.36 -12.75
N GLU A 16 2.06 6.10 -11.53
CA GLU A 16 3.27 6.72 -10.99
C GLU A 16 4.24 5.67 -10.44
N ILE A 17 5.53 5.89 -10.67
CA ILE A 17 6.60 5.13 -10.04
C ILE A 17 6.79 5.67 -8.63
N VAL A 18 6.67 4.81 -7.64
CA VAL A 18 6.74 5.15 -6.22
C VAL A 18 7.84 4.36 -5.53
N HIS A 19 8.33 4.89 -4.42
CA HIS A 19 9.37 4.23 -3.65
C HIS A 19 8.84 2.99 -2.90
N ALA A 20 7.66 3.12 -2.31
CA ALA A 20 6.95 2.07 -1.61
C ALA A 20 5.47 2.46 -1.54
N THR A 21 4.60 1.45 -1.40
CA THR A 21 3.18 1.64 -1.12
C THR A 21 2.81 0.83 0.10
N ILE A 22 1.67 1.15 0.71
CA ILE A 22 0.91 0.24 1.55
C ILE A 22 -0.33 -0.04 0.74
N SER A 23 -0.66 -1.31 0.51
CA SER A 23 -1.75 -1.62 -0.39
C SER A 23 -2.72 -2.62 0.20
N SER A 24 -4.00 -2.34 0.02
CA SER A 24 -5.06 -3.33 0.21
C SER A 24 -5.13 -4.33 -0.96
N ALA A 25 -4.46 -4.01 -2.08
CA ALA A 25 -4.34 -4.87 -3.25
C ALA A 25 -3.06 -4.52 -4.01
N SER A 26 -2.22 -5.53 -4.23
CA SER A 26 -1.01 -5.45 -5.04
C SER A 26 -0.97 -6.62 -6.02
N ILE A 27 -0.37 -6.38 -7.18
CA ILE A 27 -0.07 -7.42 -8.18
C ILE A 27 1.44 -7.43 -8.36
N ILE A 28 2.04 -8.61 -8.26
CA ILE A 28 3.48 -8.82 -8.41
C ILE A 28 3.68 -9.68 -9.65
N SER A 29 4.59 -9.27 -10.54
CA SER A 29 4.88 -10.09 -11.72
C SER A 29 5.55 -11.40 -11.28
N LYS A 30 5.35 -12.46 -12.05
CA LYS A 30 5.90 -13.78 -11.72
C LYS A 30 7.43 -13.76 -11.68
N GLU A 31 8.04 -12.96 -12.54
CA GLU A 31 9.49 -12.76 -12.62
C GLU A 31 10.00 -12.07 -11.36
N ALA A 32 9.36 -10.98 -10.95
CA ALA A 32 9.70 -10.26 -9.72
C ALA A 32 9.57 -11.16 -8.50
N TYR A 33 8.49 -11.94 -8.41
CA TYR A 33 8.29 -12.91 -7.33
C TYR A 33 9.33 -14.03 -7.33
N ALA A 34 9.69 -14.56 -8.51
CA ALA A 34 10.70 -15.60 -8.63
C ALA A 34 12.10 -15.13 -8.21
N VAL A 35 12.44 -13.87 -8.47
CA VAL A 35 13.74 -13.28 -8.11
C VAL A 35 13.77 -12.81 -6.66
N ALA A 36 12.72 -12.14 -6.19
CA ALA A 36 12.68 -11.60 -4.84
C ALA A 36 12.39 -12.68 -3.79
N GLY A 37 11.55 -13.66 -4.11
CA GLY A 37 11.00 -14.62 -3.16
C GLY A 37 9.73 -14.11 -2.45
N PRO A 38 9.22 -14.85 -1.44
CA PRO A 38 8.02 -14.46 -0.70
C PRO A 38 8.23 -13.19 0.15
N MET A 39 7.12 -12.60 0.59
CA MET A 39 7.12 -11.55 1.61
C MET A 39 7.54 -12.11 2.98
N ASP A 40 8.12 -11.27 3.83
CA ASP A 40 8.55 -11.67 5.18
C ASP A 40 7.36 -11.78 6.14
N ASN A 41 7.04 -13.02 6.55
CA ASN A 41 5.94 -13.31 7.48
C ASN A 41 6.24 -12.89 8.93
N GLY A 42 7.46 -12.47 9.24
CA GLY A 42 7.82 -11.89 10.54
C GLY A 42 7.47 -10.41 10.69
N LEU A 43 7.14 -9.73 9.59
CA LEU A 43 6.73 -8.34 9.57
C LEU A 43 5.20 -8.20 9.65
N PHE A 44 4.72 -7.03 10.07
CA PHE A 44 3.29 -6.78 10.26
C PHE A 44 2.80 -5.52 9.52
N ILE A 45 1.62 -5.63 8.91
CA ILE A 45 0.91 -4.58 8.15
C ILE A 45 1.87 -3.86 7.19
N ASP A 46 2.04 -2.55 7.36
CA ASP A 46 2.79 -1.66 6.48
C ASP A 46 4.25 -2.09 6.32
N SER A 47 4.82 -2.72 7.34
CA SER A 47 6.23 -3.13 7.34
C SER A 47 6.49 -4.22 6.30
N VAL A 48 5.52 -5.12 6.08
CA VAL A 48 5.62 -6.18 5.07
C VAL A 48 5.69 -5.57 3.67
N ASP A 49 4.78 -4.63 3.37
CA ASP A 49 4.72 -3.97 2.06
C ASP A 49 5.97 -3.11 1.78
N TRP A 50 6.44 -2.39 2.79
CA TRP A 50 7.62 -1.53 2.66
C TRP A 50 8.89 -2.33 2.40
N GLU A 51 9.13 -3.38 3.21
CA GLU A 51 10.27 -4.28 2.99
C GLU A 51 10.24 -4.83 1.57
N TYR A 52 9.08 -5.34 1.13
CA TYR A 52 8.96 -5.96 -0.18
C TYR A 52 9.24 -4.97 -1.32
N CYS A 53 8.69 -3.75 -1.24
CA CYS A 53 8.97 -2.69 -2.21
C CYS A 53 10.45 -2.32 -2.25
N TRP A 54 11.12 -2.24 -1.09
CA TRP A 54 12.54 -1.90 -1.01
C TRP A 54 13.43 -3.00 -1.56
N ARG A 55 13.12 -4.26 -1.26
CA ARG A 55 13.82 -5.43 -1.81
C ARG A 55 13.63 -5.54 -3.31
N LEU A 56 12.42 -5.35 -3.84
CA LEU A 56 12.20 -5.31 -5.28
C LEU A 56 13.03 -4.22 -5.95
N LYS A 57 13.07 -3.02 -5.34
CA LYS A 57 13.88 -1.92 -5.85
C LYS A 57 15.38 -2.22 -5.84
N SER A 58 15.92 -2.87 -4.79
CA SER A 58 17.34 -3.24 -4.75
C SER A 58 17.71 -4.30 -5.79
N LEU A 59 16.72 -5.09 -6.24
CA LEU A 59 16.84 -6.07 -7.33
C LEU A 59 16.61 -5.47 -8.73
N GLY A 60 16.38 -4.16 -8.84
CA GLY A 60 16.22 -3.46 -10.11
C GLY A 60 14.79 -3.38 -10.64
N PHE A 61 13.80 -3.82 -9.85
CA PHE A 61 12.38 -3.66 -10.20
C PHE A 61 11.86 -2.28 -9.78
N VAL A 62 10.68 -1.92 -10.28
CA VAL A 62 9.99 -0.67 -9.95
C VAL A 62 8.61 -0.96 -9.36
N THR A 63 8.21 -0.18 -8.36
CA THR A 63 6.85 -0.19 -7.83
C THR A 63 6.03 0.87 -8.54
N ILE A 64 4.90 0.46 -9.12
CA ILE A 64 3.98 1.34 -9.85
C ILE A 64 2.66 1.42 -9.09
N ARG A 65 2.18 2.63 -8.81
CA ARG A 65 0.84 2.88 -8.26
C ARG A 65 -0.08 3.37 -9.38
N VAL A 66 -1.26 2.75 -9.48
CA VAL A 66 -2.33 3.19 -10.39
C VAL A 66 -3.24 4.13 -9.63
N ASN A 67 -3.36 5.38 -10.09
CA ASN A 67 -4.03 6.45 -9.33
C ASN A 67 -5.54 6.54 -9.57
N ASN A 68 -6.09 5.82 -10.56
CA ASN A 68 -7.49 5.91 -10.95
C ASN A 68 -8.31 4.63 -10.68
N ILE A 69 -7.73 3.63 -10.01
CA ILE A 69 -8.45 2.43 -9.59
C ILE A 69 -8.97 2.62 -8.17
N LEU A 70 -10.29 2.57 -8.01
CA LEU A 70 -10.96 2.61 -6.72
C LEU A 70 -11.32 1.20 -6.30
N LEU A 71 -10.76 0.74 -5.19
CA LEU A 71 -11.17 -0.49 -4.51
C LEU A 71 -12.12 -0.12 -3.38
N GLY A 72 -13.31 -0.73 -3.36
CA GLY A 72 -14.23 -0.60 -2.24
C GLY A 72 -13.58 -1.17 -0.99
N HIS A 73 -13.05 -0.29 -0.13
CA HIS A 73 -12.42 -0.68 1.13
C HIS A 73 -13.23 -0.10 2.29
N GLN A 74 -13.72 -0.97 3.17
CA GLN A 74 -14.38 -0.56 4.39
C GLN A 74 -13.44 -0.77 5.59
N VAL A 75 -12.94 0.32 6.17
CA VAL A 75 -12.15 0.26 7.42
C VAL A 75 -13.11 0.33 8.61
N GLY A 76 -13.54 -0.84 9.10
CA GLY A 76 -14.45 -0.97 10.24
C GLY A 76 -15.88 -0.43 9.98
N ASN A 77 -16.64 -0.16 11.05
CA ASN A 77 -18.04 0.30 10.95
C ASN A 77 -18.18 1.83 10.88
N GLY A 78 -17.13 2.52 10.39
CA GLY A 78 -17.12 3.97 10.30
C GLY A 78 -16.97 4.67 11.67
N LYS A 79 -17.41 5.93 11.73
CA LYS A 79 -17.39 6.75 12.94
C LYS A 79 -18.70 6.56 13.70
N LYS A 80 -18.63 6.17 14.97
CA LYS A 80 -19.79 6.18 15.87
C LYS A 80 -19.70 7.40 16.77
N LYS A 81 -20.77 8.20 16.80
CA LYS A 81 -20.92 9.28 17.78
C LYS A 81 -21.08 8.65 19.16
N ILE A 82 -20.14 8.92 20.07
CA ILE A 82 -20.24 8.44 21.45
C ILE A 82 -20.95 9.50 22.29
N ILE A 83 -20.40 10.72 22.40
CA ILE A 83 -21.00 11.86 23.13
C ILE A 83 -20.63 13.18 22.43
N GLY A 84 -21.62 14.04 22.16
CA GLY A 84 -21.39 15.39 21.63
C GLY A 84 -20.65 15.42 20.28
N LYS A 85 -19.51 16.13 20.22
CA LYS A 85 -18.61 16.21 19.04
C LYS A 85 -17.50 15.15 19.05
N PHE A 86 -17.50 14.21 20.00
CA PHE A 86 -16.51 13.14 20.04
C PHE A 86 -16.98 11.96 19.21
N ASP A 87 -16.37 11.84 18.03
CA ASP A 87 -16.50 10.68 17.16
C ASP A 87 -15.41 9.66 17.52
N ALA A 88 -15.79 8.41 17.78
CA ALA A 88 -14.85 7.30 17.84
C ALA A 88 -14.91 6.49 16.55
N ARG A 89 -13.75 6.16 15.98
CA ARG A 89 -13.67 5.20 14.89
C ARG A 89 -13.78 3.81 15.52
N VAL A 90 -14.85 3.08 15.20
CA VAL A 90 -15.08 1.75 15.75
C VAL A 90 -14.43 0.74 14.81
N PRO A 91 -13.32 0.10 15.20
CA PRO A 91 -12.81 -1.03 14.44
C PRO A 91 -13.88 -2.12 14.48
N SER A 92 -14.31 -2.60 13.32
CA SER A 92 -15.13 -3.81 13.25
C SER A 92 -14.19 -4.93 12.83
N PRO A 93 -14.11 -6.04 13.58
CA PRO A 93 -13.49 -7.23 13.06
C PRO A 93 -14.29 -7.68 11.83
N ILE A 94 -13.58 -8.12 10.80
CA ILE A 94 -14.17 -8.93 9.72
C ILE A 94 -14.36 -10.34 10.27
#